data_AF-A0A830B8H2-F1
#
_entry.id   AF-A0A830B8H2-F1
#
_cell.length_a   1.000
_cell.length_b   1.000
_cell.length_c   1.000
_cell.angle_alpha   90.00
_cell.angle_beta   90.00
_cell.angle_gamma   90.00
#
_symmetry.space_group_name_H-M   'P 1'
#
loop_
_entity.id
_entity.type
_entity.pdbx_description
1 polymer ?
#
loop_
_entity_poly.entity_id
_entity_poly.type
_entity_poly.pdbx_seq_one_letter_code
_entity_poly.pdbx_strand_id
1 'polypeptide(L)'
;MDFTMASTKRWTDNCMGWTPLHSMIYISQLFMIQTLRSMESSGSFPPSSEYATLLNGIRLNFRLENFWIPGPLVQFFKNLACFWPSATESHGPVTPALPAIPTWDRATKYALSSPFNRYLPNIAAMISRLRTICTTSDRDGMTEALFVSDVNGPRYCASLFGQALADGEFDRLHMTSPGIGLSLPGNLRLWQNASAVLNFSGLPAAYDSDVDEVLPSWGMYMNLYNVVDWFGPVTAMMSKYCQFWKGSVPLSDCAPNCSAAGAVKCEPLAATDMFAQPTWVAQASTHNHNSHGNGNQIGHYTLHSSRTLTISARSTLVDVPDSMYFAAITYCFNCRIEDVQGVRAGQFWAIAPDLIGRQEISTLPGVLTSIVRDYHNETKLDASRN
;
A
#
# COMPACT_ATOMS: atom_id res chain seq x y z
N MET A 1 -9.88 4.02 7.72
CA MET A 1 -10.84 2.94 7.47
C MET A 1 -10.72 1.83 8.50
N ASP A 2 -9.59 1.12 8.61
CA ASP A 2 -9.50 -0.07 9.49
C ASP A 2 -9.70 0.20 10.99
N PHE A 3 -9.31 1.38 11.50
CA PHE A 3 -9.67 1.81 12.87
C PHE A 3 -11.19 1.80 13.09
N THR A 4 -11.96 2.32 12.14
CA THR A 4 -13.44 2.31 12.16
C THR A 4 -13.96 0.88 12.17
N MET A 5 -13.43 0.01 11.31
CA MET A 5 -13.88 -1.39 11.18
C MET A 5 -13.55 -2.21 12.42
N ALA A 6 -12.34 -2.06 12.98
CA ALA A 6 -11.94 -2.70 14.24
C ALA A 6 -12.76 -2.21 15.46
N SER A 7 -13.29 -0.98 15.43
CA SER A 7 -14.24 -0.49 16.45
C SER A 7 -15.69 -0.93 16.21
N THR A 8 -16.03 -1.41 15.00
CA THR A 8 -17.39 -1.75 14.61
C THR A 8 -17.72 -3.19 15.01
N LYS A 9 -18.30 -3.37 16.21
CA LYS A 9 -18.61 -4.71 16.75
C LYS A 9 -19.39 -5.61 15.77
N ARG A 10 -20.36 -5.05 15.02
CA ARG A 10 -21.11 -5.81 14.01
C ARG A 10 -20.21 -6.38 12.90
N TRP A 11 -19.12 -5.69 12.54
CA TRP A 11 -18.13 -6.19 11.59
C TRP A 11 -17.26 -7.28 12.23
N THR A 12 -16.65 -7.00 13.38
CA THR A 12 -15.72 -7.94 14.05
C THR A 12 -16.38 -9.26 14.47
N ASP A 13 -17.67 -9.23 14.79
CA ASP A 13 -18.46 -10.43 15.14
C ASP A 13 -18.84 -11.26 13.89
N ASN A 14 -19.13 -10.63 12.74
CA ASN A 14 -19.60 -11.31 11.52
C ASN A 14 -18.48 -11.63 10.52
N CYS A 15 -17.30 -11.05 10.69
CA CYS A 15 -16.11 -11.29 9.88
C CYS A 15 -14.97 -11.82 10.74
N MET A 16 -15.25 -12.89 11.50
CA MET A 16 -14.23 -13.65 12.22
C MET A 16 -13.07 -13.99 11.28
N GLY A 17 -11.85 -13.68 11.70
CA GLY A 17 -10.65 -13.81 10.87
C GLY A 17 -10.04 -12.50 10.41
N TRP A 18 -10.85 -11.47 10.16
CA TRP A 18 -10.34 -10.21 9.62
C TRP A 18 -9.45 -9.46 10.62
N THR A 19 -8.36 -8.91 10.09
CA THR A 19 -7.49 -7.93 10.76
C THR A 19 -7.14 -6.80 9.80
N PRO A 20 -6.66 -5.64 10.29
CA PRO A 20 -6.20 -4.56 9.41
C PRO A 20 -5.13 -4.98 8.39
N LEU A 21 -4.30 -5.99 8.71
CA LEU A 21 -3.31 -6.51 7.76
C LEU A 21 -3.95 -7.28 6.60
N HIS A 22 -5.12 -7.91 6.78
CA HIS A 22 -5.88 -8.47 5.65
C HIS A 22 -6.33 -7.36 4.68
N SER A 23 -6.79 -6.22 5.20
CA SER A 23 -7.10 -5.04 4.37
C SER A 23 -5.86 -4.54 3.64
N MET A 24 -4.73 -4.40 4.34
CA MET A 24 -3.48 -3.89 3.75
C MET A 24 -2.94 -4.83 2.67
N ILE A 25 -2.88 -6.15 2.92
CA ILE A 25 -2.46 -7.16 1.94
C ILE A 25 -3.37 -7.08 0.69
N TYR A 26 -4.69 -7.05 0.88
CA TYR A 26 -5.64 -7.01 -0.22
C TYR A 26 -5.52 -5.74 -1.07
N ILE A 27 -5.49 -4.56 -0.44
CA ILE A 27 -5.35 -3.27 -1.14
C ILE A 27 -4.00 -3.20 -1.87
N SER A 28 -2.94 -3.79 -1.29
CA SER A 28 -1.62 -3.91 -1.92
C SER A 28 -1.66 -4.79 -3.17
N GLN A 29 -2.35 -5.94 -3.13
CA GLN A 29 -2.56 -6.79 -4.30
C GLN A 29 -3.33 -6.05 -5.39
N LEU A 30 -4.44 -5.38 -5.06
CA LEU A 30 -5.19 -4.60 -6.05
C LEU A 30 -4.34 -3.47 -6.66
N PHE A 31 -3.51 -2.79 -5.86
CA PHE A 31 -2.61 -1.73 -6.31
C PHE A 31 -1.61 -2.22 -7.37
N MET A 32 -1.01 -3.39 -7.13
CA MET A 32 -0.10 -4.03 -8.10
C MET A 32 -0.86 -4.47 -9.35
N ILE A 33 -2.03 -5.10 -9.21
CA ILE A 33 -2.88 -5.52 -10.34
C ILE A 33 -3.28 -4.33 -11.22
N GLN A 34 -3.69 -3.21 -10.61
CA GLN A 34 -4.09 -2.02 -11.37
C GLN A 34 -2.91 -1.33 -12.06
N THR A 35 -1.73 -1.35 -11.43
CA THR A 35 -0.48 -0.89 -12.06
C THR A 35 -0.14 -1.76 -13.28
N LEU A 36 -0.20 -3.08 -13.15
CA LEU A 36 -0.01 -4.03 -14.26
C LEU A 36 -1.02 -3.81 -15.39
N ARG A 37 -2.32 -3.60 -15.10
CA ARG A 37 -3.33 -3.26 -16.11
C ARG A 37 -3.02 -1.94 -16.84
N SER A 38 -2.47 -0.95 -16.13
CA SER A 38 -2.08 0.35 -16.71
C SER A 38 -0.90 0.20 -17.67
N MET A 39 0.15 -0.52 -17.24
CA MET A 39 1.34 -0.84 -18.03
C MET A 39 1.01 -1.70 -19.26
N GLU A 40 0.08 -2.65 -19.14
CA GLU A 40 -0.42 -3.41 -20.29
C GLU A 40 -1.15 -2.49 -21.27
N SER A 41 -2.09 -1.68 -20.77
CA SER A 41 -2.89 -0.80 -21.63
C SER A 41 -2.09 0.31 -22.30
N SER A 42 -0.93 0.70 -21.77
CA SER A 42 0.01 1.63 -22.41
C SER A 42 0.96 0.93 -23.41
N GLY A 43 0.89 -0.39 -23.56
CA GLY A 43 1.86 -1.16 -24.35
C GLY A 43 3.25 -1.26 -23.71
N SER A 44 3.40 -0.90 -22.44
CA SER A 44 4.66 -0.92 -21.69
C SER A 44 5.02 -2.30 -21.11
N PHE A 45 4.35 -3.36 -21.55
CA PHE A 45 4.75 -4.75 -21.32
C PHE A 45 5.76 -5.18 -22.40
N PRO A 46 7.01 -5.56 -22.05
CA PRO A 46 7.87 -6.26 -22.98
C PRO A 46 7.21 -7.59 -23.42
N PRO A 47 7.29 -7.98 -24.70
CA PRO A 47 6.79 -9.28 -25.15
C PRO A 47 7.38 -10.45 -24.34
N SER A 48 6.54 -11.40 -23.96
CA SER A 48 6.90 -12.55 -23.10
C SER A 48 7.47 -12.18 -21.72
N SER A 49 7.24 -10.96 -21.22
CA SER A 49 7.63 -10.55 -19.86
C SER A 49 6.88 -11.29 -18.76
N GLU A 50 7.47 -11.33 -17.57
CA GLU A 50 6.85 -11.87 -16.36
C GLU A 50 5.50 -11.19 -16.07
N TYR A 51 5.39 -9.88 -16.32
CA TYR A 51 4.16 -9.10 -16.16
C TYR A 51 2.97 -9.66 -16.94
N ALA A 52 3.19 -10.05 -18.20
CA ALA A 52 2.14 -10.61 -19.06
C ALA A 52 1.70 -11.99 -18.53
N THR A 53 2.65 -12.82 -18.10
CA THR A 53 2.38 -14.13 -17.50
C THR A 53 1.60 -13.99 -16.19
N LEU A 54 2.01 -13.07 -15.32
CA LEU A 54 1.40 -12.81 -14.01
C LEU A 54 -0.02 -12.23 -14.15
N LEU A 55 -0.21 -11.19 -14.97
CA LEU A 55 -1.53 -10.58 -15.15
C LEU A 55 -2.53 -11.53 -15.82
N ASN A 56 -2.08 -12.35 -16.77
CA ASN A 56 -2.93 -13.37 -17.37
C ASN A 56 -3.21 -14.53 -16.40
N GLY A 57 -2.24 -14.97 -15.61
CA GLY A 57 -2.46 -15.92 -14.52
C GLY A 57 -3.51 -15.43 -13.51
N ILE A 58 -3.47 -14.15 -13.14
CA ILE A 58 -4.47 -13.51 -12.28
C ILE A 58 -5.86 -13.51 -12.94
N ARG A 59 -5.97 -13.19 -14.23
CA ARG A 59 -7.25 -13.22 -14.98
C ARG A 59 -7.84 -14.62 -15.17
N LEU A 60 -6.99 -15.64 -15.29
CA LEU A 60 -7.43 -17.03 -15.45
C LEU A 60 -8.01 -17.59 -14.15
N ASN A 61 -7.44 -17.20 -13.00
CA ASN A 61 -7.88 -17.67 -11.68
C ASN A 61 -8.94 -16.76 -11.03
N PHE A 62 -8.97 -15.46 -11.37
CA PHE A 62 -9.86 -14.47 -10.75
C PHE A 62 -10.53 -13.53 -11.76
N ARG A 63 -11.81 -13.27 -11.51
CA ARG A 63 -12.62 -12.26 -12.20
C ARG A 63 -12.43 -10.90 -11.54
N LEU A 64 -12.12 -9.86 -12.32
CA LEU A 64 -11.86 -8.51 -11.80
C LEU A 64 -13.12 -7.87 -11.19
N GLU A 65 -14.29 -8.36 -11.59
CA GLU A 65 -15.62 -8.04 -11.06
C GLU A 65 -15.78 -8.49 -9.59
N ASN A 66 -14.96 -9.44 -9.12
CA ASN A 66 -14.94 -9.89 -7.73
C ASN A 66 -13.97 -9.05 -6.86
N PHE A 67 -13.12 -8.22 -7.45
CA PHE A 67 -12.13 -7.42 -6.73
C PHE A 67 -12.71 -6.06 -6.32
N TRP A 68 -13.38 -6.00 -5.17
CA TRP A 68 -14.04 -4.80 -4.67
C TRP A 68 -13.08 -3.81 -4.03
N ILE A 69 -13.13 -2.56 -4.47
CA ILE A 69 -12.40 -1.42 -3.88
C ILE A 69 -13.34 -0.71 -2.89
N PRO A 70 -12.91 -0.43 -1.64
CA PRO A 70 -13.72 0.32 -0.69
C PRO A 70 -13.87 1.78 -1.15
N GLY A 71 -15.09 2.32 -1.10
CA GLY A 71 -15.47 3.64 -1.63
C GLY A 71 -14.43 4.77 -1.51
N PRO A 72 -13.86 5.05 -0.31
CA PRO A 72 -12.83 6.07 -0.13
C PRO A 72 -11.55 5.92 -0.97
N LEU A 73 -11.26 4.73 -1.51
CA LEU A 73 -10.12 4.47 -2.39
C LEU A 73 -10.49 4.39 -3.87
N VAL A 74 -11.77 4.42 -4.25
CA VAL A 74 -12.20 4.21 -5.64
C VAL A 74 -11.58 5.25 -6.58
N GLN A 75 -11.52 6.52 -6.19
CA GLN A 75 -10.87 7.52 -7.04
C GLN A 75 -9.35 7.34 -7.11
N PHE A 76 -8.69 6.89 -6.04
CA PHE A 76 -7.26 6.51 -6.09
C PHE A 76 -7.02 5.39 -7.12
N PHE A 77 -7.85 4.34 -7.13
CA PHE A 77 -7.74 3.26 -8.11
C PHE A 77 -8.08 3.68 -9.55
N LYS A 78 -9.02 4.61 -9.76
CA LYS A 78 -9.28 5.24 -11.07
C LYS A 78 -8.14 6.15 -11.55
N ASN A 79 -7.27 6.58 -10.63
CA ASN A 79 -6.09 7.40 -10.91
C ASN A 79 -4.80 6.57 -11.08
N LEU A 80 -4.84 5.27 -10.75
CA LEU A 80 -3.88 4.29 -11.22
C LEU A 80 -4.29 3.88 -12.64
N ALA A 81 -3.90 4.71 -13.60
CA ALA A 81 -4.18 4.56 -15.02
C ALA A 81 -3.06 5.22 -15.84
N CYS A 82 -2.91 4.81 -17.10
CA CYS A 82 -2.12 5.51 -18.09
C CYS A 82 -2.95 6.55 -18.87
N PHE A 83 -2.26 7.44 -19.59
CA PHE A 83 -2.86 8.35 -20.57
C PHE A 83 -1.83 8.75 -21.64
N TRP A 84 -2.29 9.28 -22.77
CA TRP A 84 -1.45 9.81 -23.84
C TRP A 84 -1.48 11.35 -23.79
N PRO A 85 -0.34 12.05 -23.64
CA PRO A 85 -0.30 13.51 -23.52
C PRO A 85 -0.71 14.27 -24.79
N SER A 86 -0.62 13.65 -25.97
CA SER A 86 -0.93 14.24 -27.26
C SER A 86 -1.85 13.37 -28.09
N ALA A 87 -2.84 13.97 -28.74
CA ALA A 87 -3.71 13.32 -29.72
C ALA A 87 -3.01 13.04 -31.07
N THR A 88 -1.78 13.51 -31.27
CA THR A 88 -0.97 13.26 -32.47
C THR A 88 0.13 12.20 -32.26
N GLU A 89 0.10 11.48 -31.14
CA GLU A 89 1.08 10.44 -30.74
C GLU A 89 2.54 10.92 -30.67
N SER A 90 2.78 12.24 -30.75
CA SER A 90 4.11 12.86 -30.68
C SER A 90 4.89 12.60 -29.38
N HIS A 91 4.19 12.12 -28.35
CA HIS A 91 4.72 11.73 -27.05
C HIS A 91 4.09 10.39 -26.65
N GLY A 92 4.93 9.46 -26.17
CA GLY A 92 4.46 8.17 -25.66
C GLY A 92 3.55 8.28 -24.43
N PRO A 93 2.86 7.20 -24.07
CA PRO A 93 1.97 7.18 -22.92
C PRO A 93 2.73 7.40 -21.61
N VAL A 94 2.12 8.14 -20.69
CA VAL A 94 2.55 8.21 -19.30
C VAL A 94 1.77 7.15 -18.53
N THR A 95 2.48 6.21 -17.91
CA THR A 95 1.91 5.13 -17.09
C THR A 95 2.61 5.06 -15.73
N PRO A 96 1.95 4.63 -14.64
CA PRO A 96 2.66 4.08 -13.49
C PRO A 96 3.46 2.84 -13.93
N ALA A 97 4.68 2.68 -13.42
CA ALA A 97 5.59 1.58 -13.78
C ALA A 97 6.10 0.82 -12.55
N LEU A 98 6.35 -0.48 -12.74
CA LEU A 98 7.14 -1.33 -11.85
C LEU A 98 8.54 -1.54 -12.45
N PRO A 99 9.62 -1.62 -11.64
CA PRO A 99 10.93 -1.97 -12.17
C PRO A 99 10.94 -3.42 -12.69
N ALA A 100 11.61 -3.65 -13.82
CA ALA A 100 11.57 -4.89 -14.61
C ALA A 100 11.75 -6.20 -13.81
N ILE A 101 12.48 -6.14 -12.70
CA ILE A 101 12.71 -7.21 -11.74
C ILE A 101 12.55 -6.61 -10.33
N PRO A 102 11.79 -7.22 -9.40
CA PRO A 102 11.82 -6.81 -8.01
C PRO A 102 13.18 -7.18 -7.44
N THR A 103 13.93 -6.17 -7.02
CA THR A 103 15.26 -6.32 -6.39
C THR A 103 15.08 -6.70 -4.92
N TRP A 104 14.62 -7.94 -4.72
CA TRP A 104 14.39 -8.59 -3.44
C TRP A 104 14.88 -10.05 -3.52
N ASP A 105 15.47 -10.55 -2.45
CA ASP A 105 15.98 -11.91 -2.31
C ASP A 105 16.25 -12.22 -0.83
N ARG A 106 16.80 -13.40 -0.52
CA ARG A 106 17.19 -13.76 0.85
C ARG A 106 18.30 -12.86 1.41
N ALA A 107 19.28 -12.45 0.60
CA ALA A 107 20.42 -11.65 1.04
C ALA A 107 20.04 -10.23 1.46
N THR A 108 19.01 -9.67 0.81
CA THR A 108 18.34 -8.39 1.14
C THR A 108 17.24 -8.53 2.20
N LYS A 109 17.13 -9.71 2.86
CA LYS A 109 16.03 -10.07 3.78
C LYS A 109 14.64 -9.77 3.21
N TYR A 110 14.43 -9.98 1.91
CA TYR A 110 13.18 -9.70 1.19
C TYR A 110 12.76 -8.23 1.18
N ALA A 111 13.66 -7.28 1.47
CA ALA A 111 13.44 -5.86 1.25
C ALA A 111 13.58 -5.53 -0.24
N LEU A 112 12.88 -4.48 -0.71
CA LEU A 112 13.18 -3.90 -2.03
C LEU A 112 14.35 -2.93 -1.92
N SER A 113 15.07 -2.72 -3.03
CA SER A 113 16.04 -1.63 -3.12
C SER A 113 15.37 -0.24 -2.96
N SER A 114 16.18 0.72 -2.50
CA SER A 114 15.84 2.14 -2.54
C SER A 114 15.87 2.64 -4.00
N PRO A 115 14.89 3.44 -4.48
CA PRO A 115 13.84 4.09 -3.70
C PRO A 115 12.52 3.30 -3.61
N PHE A 116 12.35 2.23 -4.40
CA PHE A 116 11.07 1.53 -4.62
C PHE A 116 10.39 1.06 -3.33
N ASN A 117 11.17 0.60 -2.35
CA ASN A 117 10.69 0.15 -1.05
C ASN A 117 9.81 1.17 -0.31
N ARG A 118 9.97 2.48 -0.53
CA ARG A 118 9.15 3.52 0.13
C ARG A 118 7.79 3.75 -0.52
N TYR A 119 7.56 3.16 -1.70
CA TYR A 119 6.38 3.39 -2.53
C TYR A 119 5.61 2.10 -2.85
N LEU A 120 6.29 0.96 -2.93
CA LEU A 120 5.68 -0.35 -3.19
C LEU A 120 5.45 -1.11 -1.87
N PRO A 121 4.23 -1.61 -1.61
CA PRO A 121 3.89 -2.29 -0.36
C PRO A 121 4.46 -3.71 -0.29
N ASN A 122 5.33 -3.99 0.69
CA ASN A 122 5.89 -5.32 0.91
C ASN A 122 4.84 -6.29 1.49
N ILE A 123 4.14 -7.01 0.61
CA ILE A 123 3.09 -7.98 0.94
C ILE A 123 3.64 -9.11 1.82
N ALA A 124 4.85 -9.60 1.54
CA ALA A 124 5.48 -10.65 2.33
C ALA A 124 5.77 -10.21 3.78
N ALA A 125 6.21 -8.95 3.97
CA ALA A 125 6.37 -8.36 5.30
C ALA A 125 5.02 -8.19 6.03
N MET A 126 3.94 -7.88 5.31
CA MET A 126 2.59 -7.84 5.90
C MET A 126 2.11 -9.22 6.35
N ILE A 127 2.34 -10.27 5.56
CA ILE A 127 2.01 -11.67 5.90
C ILE A 127 2.84 -12.12 7.12
N SER A 128 4.14 -11.80 7.13
CA SER A 128 5.02 -12.10 8.27
C SER A 128 4.54 -11.41 9.54
N ARG A 129 4.29 -10.10 9.50
CA ARG A 129 3.81 -9.33 10.66
C ARG A 129 2.42 -9.80 11.13
N LEU A 130 1.54 -10.23 10.22
CA LEU A 130 0.24 -10.83 10.56
C LEU A 130 0.44 -12.11 11.39
N ARG A 131 1.30 -13.02 10.93
CA ARG A 131 1.63 -14.25 11.66
C ARG A 131 2.27 -13.95 13.02
N THR A 132 3.24 -13.04 13.09
CA THR A 132 3.89 -12.60 14.35
C THR A 132 2.89 -12.06 15.38
N ILE A 133 1.93 -11.22 14.98
CA ILE A 133 0.94 -10.66 15.92
C ILE A 133 -0.08 -11.72 16.36
N CYS A 134 -0.52 -12.60 15.45
CA CYS A 134 -1.41 -13.73 15.78
C CYS A 134 -0.76 -14.75 16.74
N THR A 135 0.49 -15.14 16.50
CA THR A 135 1.26 -15.97 17.46
C THR A 135 1.49 -15.26 18.79
N THR A 136 1.45 -13.92 18.82
CA THR A 136 1.56 -13.13 20.05
C THR A 136 0.23 -13.01 20.80
N SER A 137 -0.92 -12.98 20.11
CA SER A 137 -2.25 -12.95 20.75
C SER A 137 -2.63 -14.26 21.47
N ASP A 138 -2.00 -15.35 21.07
CA ASP A 138 -2.34 -16.71 21.52
C ASP A 138 -1.38 -17.26 22.58
N ARG A 139 -0.47 -16.42 23.10
CA ARG A 139 0.44 -16.78 24.20
C ARG A 139 -0.34 -17.09 25.48
N ASP A 140 0.14 -18.06 26.25
CA ASP A 140 -0.47 -18.44 27.54
C ASP A 140 -0.53 -17.23 28.49
N GLY A 141 -1.70 -17.05 29.13
CA GLY A 141 -1.95 -15.95 30.06
C GLY A 141 -2.02 -14.56 29.41
N MET A 142 -2.05 -14.45 28.08
CA MET A 142 -2.09 -13.16 27.39
C MET A 142 -3.36 -12.36 27.75
N THR A 143 -3.17 -11.09 28.11
CA THR A 143 -4.24 -10.14 28.43
C THR A 143 -4.16 -8.91 27.54
N GLU A 144 -5.23 -8.11 27.43
CA GLU A 144 -5.25 -6.91 26.60
C GLU A 144 -4.09 -5.95 26.92
N ALA A 145 -3.80 -5.75 28.20
CA ALA A 145 -2.70 -4.89 28.66
C ALA A 145 -1.33 -5.44 28.25
N LEU A 146 -1.09 -6.75 28.43
CA LEU A 146 0.14 -7.41 28.00
C LEU A 146 0.29 -7.31 26.48
N PHE A 147 -0.74 -7.67 25.72
CA PHE A 147 -0.74 -7.69 24.25
C PHE A 147 -0.47 -6.32 23.64
N VAL A 148 -1.09 -5.26 24.17
CA VAL A 148 -0.87 -3.88 23.73
C VAL A 148 0.53 -3.36 24.12
N SER A 149 1.17 -3.94 25.14
CA SER A 149 2.57 -3.68 25.53
C SER A 149 3.60 -4.60 24.86
N ASP A 150 3.16 -5.65 24.16
CA ASP A 150 4.06 -6.69 23.67
C ASP A 150 4.91 -6.18 22.51
N VAL A 151 6.21 -6.44 22.55
CA VAL A 151 7.18 -5.97 21.53
C VAL A 151 6.90 -6.53 20.12
N ASN A 152 6.08 -7.59 20.03
CA ASN A 152 5.54 -8.15 18.78
C ASN A 152 4.01 -8.03 18.66
N GLY A 153 3.39 -7.23 19.53
CA GLY A 153 1.98 -6.84 19.48
C GLY A 153 1.70 -5.73 18.46
N PRO A 154 0.48 -5.18 18.42
CA PRO A 154 0.02 -4.31 17.33
C PRO A 154 0.72 -2.94 17.25
N ARG A 155 1.41 -2.50 18.32
CA ARG A 155 2.10 -1.20 18.41
C ARG A 155 3.60 -1.24 18.16
N TYR A 156 4.20 -2.43 18.13
CA TYR A 156 5.65 -2.63 18.11
C TYR A 156 6.03 -3.65 17.04
N CYS A 157 7.34 -3.79 16.78
CA CYS A 157 7.86 -4.89 15.96
C CYS A 157 9.29 -5.25 16.40
N ALA A 158 9.45 -6.44 16.97
CA ALA A 158 10.74 -7.02 17.37
C ALA A 158 11.24 -8.09 16.39
N SER A 159 10.35 -8.73 15.63
CA SER A 159 10.71 -9.75 14.64
C SER A 159 9.93 -9.64 13.33
N LEU A 160 10.60 -10.04 12.24
CA LEU A 160 10.05 -10.14 10.89
C LEU A 160 10.81 -11.28 10.15
N PHE A 161 10.12 -12.01 9.28
CA PHE A 161 10.67 -13.16 8.53
C PHE A 161 11.38 -14.22 9.40
N GLY A 162 10.76 -14.56 10.53
CA GLY A 162 11.30 -15.47 11.55
C GLY A 162 12.35 -14.84 12.48
N GLN A 163 13.15 -13.90 11.97
CA GLN A 163 14.28 -13.31 12.67
C GLN A 163 13.91 -12.16 13.61
N ALA A 164 14.69 -11.99 14.67
CA ALA A 164 14.72 -10.76 15.45
C ALA A 164 15.35 -9.61 14.64
N LEU A 165 14.81 -8.40 14.79
CA LEU A 165 15.34 -7.18 14.20
C LEU A 165 16.52 -6.65 15.03
N ALA A 166 17.46 -5.96 14.38
CA ALA A 166 18.71 -5.49 14.98
C ALA A 166 19.08 -4.05 14.55
N ASP A 167 18.09 -3.26 14.10
CA ASP A 167 18.27 -1.91 13.52
C ASP A 167 19.20 -1.88 12.28
N GLY A 168 19.25 -3.00 11.55
CA GLY A 168 20.03 -3.14 10.32
C GLY A 168 19.42 -2.38 9.13
N GLU A 169 20.17 -2.25 8.04
CA GLU A 169 19.72 -1.53 6.84
C GLU A 169 18.41 -2.10 6.27
N PHE A 170 18.32 -3.42 6.09
CA PHE A 170 17.10 -4.07 5.60
C PHE A 170 15.93 -3.96 6.58
N ASP A 171 16.18 -4.03 7.89
CA ASP A 171 15.16 -3.81 8.93
C ASP A 171 14.56 -2.39 8.81
N ARG A 172 15.45 -1.39 8.68
CA ARG A 172 15.09 0.03 8.48
C ARG A 172 14.39 0.28 7.15
N LEU A 173 14.74 -0.46 6.09
CA LEU A 173 14.02 -0.46 4.82
C LEU A 173 12.60 -0.99 5.03
N HIS A 174 12.42 -2.21 5.56
CA HIS A 174 11.08 -2.78 5.85
C HIS A 174 10.19 -1.83 6.65
N MET A 175 10.76 -1.17 7.66
CA MET A 175 10.03 -0.20 8.47
C MET A 175 9.63 1.11 7.74
N THR A 176 10.17 1.36 6.54
CA THR A 176 9.71 2.41 5.60
C THR A 176 8.79 1.93 4.47
N SER A 177 8.50 0.61 4.40
CA SER A 177 7.47 0.11 3.47
C SER A 177 6.08 0.64 3.85
N PRO A 178 5.23 0.99 2.87
CA PRO A 178 3.82 1.31 3.12
C PRO A 178 3.15 0.28 4.04
N GLY A 179 2.41 0.77 5.04
CA GLY A 179 1.70 -0.03 6.05
C GLY A 179 2.57 -0.64 7.16
N ILE A 180 3.82 -1.04 6.88
CA ILE A 180 4.65 -1.81 7.84
C ILE A 180 5.00 -0.98 9.07
N GLY A 181 5.47 0.26 8.89
CA GLY A 181 5.88 1.15 9.99
C GLY A 181 4.74 1.77 10.83
N LEU A 182 3.53 1.22 10.77
CA LEU A 182 2.32 1.72 11.46
C LEU A 182 1.89 0.82 12.61
N SER A 183 1.43 1.42 13.72
CA SER A 183 0.65 0.69 14.72
C SER A 183 -0.71 0.30 14.14
N LEU A 184 -1.24 -0.85 14.56
CA LEU A 184 -2.46 -1.43 14.00
C LEU A 184 -3.61 -1.39 15.02
N PRO A 185 -4.85 -1.12 14.58
CA PRO A 185 -6.02 -1.20 15.45
C PRO A 185 -6.48 -2.65 15.69
N GLY A 186 -7.38 -2.82 16.65
CA GLY A 186 -7.93 -4.12 17.06
C GLY A 186 -7.47 -4.52 18.46
N ASN A 187 -8.38 -5.09 19.23
CA ASN A 187 -8.13 -5.60 20.57
C ASN A 187 -7.59 -7.04 20.52
N LEU A 188 -7.12 -7.57 21.65
CA LEU A 188 -6.59 -8.94 21.75
C LEU A 188 -7.55 -9.97 21.13
N ARG A 189 -8.86 -9.84 21.39
CA ARG A 189 -9.85 -10.80 20.91
C ARG A 189 -9.99 -10.83 19.38
N LEU A 190 -9.80 -9.70 18.70
CA LEU A 190 -9.77 -9.63 17.24
C LEU A 190 -8.59 -10.45 16.67
N TRP A 191 -7.41 -10.33 17.28
CA TRP A 191 -6.21 -11.03 16.83
C TRP A 191 -6.23 -12.52 17.15
N GLN A 192 -6.80 -12.93 18.30
CA GLN A 192 -7.08 -14.34 18.62
C GLN A 192 -8.08 -14.97 17.63
N ASN A 193 -9.17 -14.26 17.31
CA ASN A 193 -10.12 -14.72 16.29
C ASN A 193 -9.46 -14.87 14.90
N ALA A 194 -8.43 -14.07 14.60
CA ALA A 194 -7.65 -14.18 13.37
C ALA A 194 -6.68 -15.36 13.40
N SER A 195 -5.91 -15.51 14.48
CA SER A 195 -4.98 -16.63 14.66
C SER A 195 -5.68 -17.99 14.55
N ALA A 196 -6.82 -18.14 15.22
CA ALA A 196 -7.65 -19.34 15.21
C ALA A 196 -8.13 -19.78 13.80
N VAL A 197 -8.21 -18.87 12.83
CA VAL A 197 -8.57 -19.20 11.42
C VAL A 197 -7.40 -19.08 10.44
N LEU A 198 -6.24 -18.57 10.86
CA LEU A 198 -5.15 -18.18 9.97
C LEU A 198 -4.64 -19.37 9.14
N ASN A 199 -4.50 -20.54 9.76
CA ASN A 199 -4.07 -21.77 9.09
C ASN A 199 -5.16 -22.39 8.19
N PHE A 200 -6.43 -22.03 8.39
CA PHE A 200 -7.56 -22.46 7.55
C PHE A 200 -7.87 -21.47 6.41
N SER A 201 -7.35 -20.24 6.49
CA SER A 201 -7.56 -19.19 5.48
C SER A 201 -6.83 -19.42 4.16
N GLY A 202 -5.89 -20.38 4.12
CA GLY A 202 -5.00 -20.64 3.00
C GLY A 202 -3.84 -19.63 2.86
N LEU A 203 -3.80 -18.55 3.66
CA LEU A 203 -2.74 -17.52 3.59
C LEU A 203 -1.33 -18.14 3.59
N PRO A 204 -0.40 -17.67 2.75
CA PRO A 204 0.96 -18.19 2.67
C PRO A 204 1.67 -18.22 4.02
N ALA A 205 2.68 -19.07 4.15
CA ALA A 205 3.64 -18.97 5.24
C ALA A 205 4.32 -17.59 5.22
N ALA A 206 4.88 -17.17 6.36
CA ALA A 206 5.89 -16.13 6.32
C ALA A 206 7.18 -16.76 5.77
N TYR A 207 7.89 -16.08 4.87
CA TYR A 207 9.23 -16.53 4.51
C TYR A 207 10.15 -16.52 5.73
N ASP A 208 10.99 -17.54 5.83
CA ASP A 208 12.08 -17.63 6.79
C ASP A 208 13.38 -17.19 6.10
N SER A 209 14.01 -16.13 6.61
CA SER A 209 15.24 -15.57 6.02
C SER A 209 16.50 -16.41 6.27
N ASP A 210 16.41 -17.46 7.09
CA ASP A 210 17.46 -18.47 7.28
C ASP A 210 17.26 -19.76 6.46
N VAL A 211 16.09 -19.94 5.82
CA VAL A 211 15.76 -21.16 5.06
C VAL A 211 15.35 -20.88 3.61
N ASP A 212 14.43 -19.94 3.36
CA ASP A 212 13.77 -19.82 2.07
C ASP A 212 14.60 -19.05 1.03
N GLU A 213 14.64 -19.59 -0.19
CA GLU A 213 15.10 -18.87 -1.38
C GLU A 213 13.89 -18.41 -2.19
N VAL A 214 13.89 -17.12 -2.58
CA VAL A 214 12.87 -16.55 -3.47
C VAL A 214 13.49 -16.19 -4.81
N LEU A 215 12.78 -16.46 -5.89
CA LEU A 215 13.12 -15.89 -7.19
C LEU A 215 12.82 -14.39 -7.16
N PRO A 216 13.66 -13.55 -7.78
CA PRO A 216 13.37 -12.13 -7.96
C PRO A 216 12.30 -11.96 -9.05
N SER A 217 11.05 -12.28 -8.72
CA SER A 217 9.88 -12.21 -9.60
C SER A 217 8.70 -11.54 -8.88
N TRP A 218 7.91 -10.79 -9.63
CA TRP A 218 6.71 -10.11 -9.12
C TRP A 218 5.65 -11.09 -8.65
N GLY A 219 5.57 -12.27 -9.27
CA GLY A 219 4.74 -13.38 -8.82
C GLY A 219 5.12 -13.85 -7.42
N MET A 220 6.41 -13.98 -7.08
CA MET A 220 6.82 -14.33 -5.72
C MET A 220 6.67 -13.15 -4.75
N TYR A 221 6.98 -11.92 -5.19
CA TYR A 221 6.76 -10.70 -4.38
C TYR A 221 5.30 -10.55 -3.93
N MET A 222 4.37 -10.74 -4.87
CA MET A 222 2.92 -10.75 -4.62
C MET A 222 2.42 -12.05 -3.94
N ASN A 223 3.29 -13.03 -3.70
CA ASN A 223 2.93 -14.36 -3.18
C ASN A 223 1.86 -15.08 -4.04
N LEU A 224 1.85 -14.86 -5.36
CA LEU A 224 0.93 -15.48 -6.32
C LEU A 224 1.62 -16.51 -7.26
N TYR A 225 2.93 -16.72 -7.08
CA TYR A 225 3.68 -17.72 -7.85
C TYR A 225 3.29 -19.14 -7.43
N ASN A 226 2.71 -19.90 -8.36
CA ASN A 226 2.23 -21.28 -8.21
C ASN A 226 1.14 -21.54 -7.13
N VAL A 227 0.90 -20.62 -6.20
CA VAL A 227 -0.11 -20.74 -5.14
C VAL A 227 -0.97 -19.46 -5.12
N VAL A 228 -2.16 -19.53 -5.72
CA VAL A 228 -3.07 -18.38 -5.84
C VAL A 228 -4.30 -18.47 -4.94
N ASP A 229 -4.75 -19.70 -4.61
CA ASP A 229 -6.06 -19.98 -4.00
C ASP A 229 -6.34 -19.18 -2.71
N TRP A 230 -5.28 -18.89 -1.93
CA TRP A 230 -5.33 -18.08 -0.71
C TRP A 230 -5.95 -16.70 -0.90
N PHE A 231 -5.84 -16.12 -2.09
CA PHE A 231 -6.36 -14.80 -2.39
C PHE A 231 -7.88 -14.79 -2.58
N GLY A 232 -8.49 -15.96 -2.84
CA GLY A 232 -9.94 -16.14 -2.90
C GLY A 232 -10.64 -15.84 -1.57
N PRO A 233 -10.29 -16.51 -0.45
CA PRO A 233 -10.79 -16.20 0.89
C PRO A 233 -10.59 -14.73 1.31
N VAL A 234 -9.42 -14.15 1.03
CA VAL A 234 -9.14 -12.73 1.32
C VAL A 234 -10.02 -11.81 0.47
N THR A 235 -10.26 -12.14 -0.80
CA THR A 235 -11.20 -11.40 -1.67
C THR A 235 -12.63 -11.49 -1.16
N ALA A 236 -13.10 -12.66 -0.73
CA ALA A 236 -14.43 -12.84 -0.16
C ALA A 236 -14.63 -12.07 1.16
N MET A 237 -13.59 -12.03 2.01
CA MET A 237 -13.53 -11.20 3.21
C MET A 237 -13.65 -9.71 2.86
N MET A 238 -12.88 -9.23 1.89
CA MET A 238 -12.82 -7.81 1.54
C MET A 238 -14.01 -7.33 0.69
N SER A 239 -14.70 -8.21 -0.04
CA SER A 239 -16.00 -7.89 -0.64
C SER A 239 -17.04 -7.53 0.45
N LYS A 240 -17.08 -8.28 1.57
CA LYS A 240 -17.91 -7.91 2.72
C LYS A 240 -17.46 -6.59 3.37
N TYR A 241 -16.16 -6.35 3.50
CA TYR A 241 -15.61 -5.09 4.03
C TYR A 241 -16.10 -3.89 3.21
N CYS A 242 -16.11 -4.00 1.88
CA CYS A 242 -16.52 -2.93 0.98
C CYS A 242 -18.00 -2.55 1.09
N GLN A 243 -18.87 -3.43 1.61
CA GLN A 243 -20.29 -3.14 1.86
C GLN A 243 -20.49 -2.08 2.96
N PHE A 244 -19.50 -1.85 3.82
CA PHE A 244 -19.54 -0.81 4.87
C PHE A 244 -19.15 0.58 4.34
N TRP A 245 -18.67 0.68 3.10
CA TRP A 245 -18.19 1.92 2.50
C TRP A 245 -19.07 2.33 1.31
N LYS A 246 -19.74 3.49 1.42
CA LYS A 246 -20.58 4.02 0.35
C LYS A 246 -19.73 4.32 -0.89
N GLY A 247 -20.19 3.88 -2.06
CA GLY A 247 -19.52 4.13 -3.34
C GLY A 247 -18.39 3.16 -3.67
N SER A 248 -18.24 2.06 -2.93
CA SER A 248 -17.39 0.93 -3.35
C SER A 248 -17.81 0.39 -4.72
N VAL A 249 -16.84 -0.01 -5.54
CA VAL A 249 -17.05 -0.60 -6.88
C VAL A 249 -16.03 -1.73 -7.11
N PRO A 250 -16.30 -2.67 -8.02
CA PRO A 250 -15.29 -3.61 -8.48
C PRO A 250 -14.16 -2.95 -9.30
N LEU A 251 -13.00 -3.62 -9.35
CA LEU A 251 -11.80 -3.16 -10.05
C LEU A 251 -11.99 -3.06 -11.57
N SER A 252 -12.95 -3.81 -12.13
CA SER A 252 -13.44 -3.64 -13.51
C SER A 252 -13.74 -2.17 -13.84
N ASP A 253 -14.37 -1.46 -12.91
CA ASP A 253 -14.89 -0.10 -13.08
C ASP A 253 -13.79 0.98 -12.96
N CYS A 254 -12.56 0.55 -12.67
CA CYS A 254 -11.36 1.37 -12.74
C CYS A 254 -10.65 1.13 -14.06
N ALA A 255 -11.02 1.90 -15.08
CA ALA A 255 -10.41 1.86 -16.40
C ALA A 255 -8.89 2.14 -16.31
N PRO A 256 -8.03 1.34 -16.97
CA PRO A 256 -6.57 1.44 -16.84
C PRO A 256 -5.95 2.58 -17.66
N ASN A 257 -6.74 3.34 -18.41
CA ASN A 257 -6.29 4.20 -19.51
C ASN A 257 -7.05 5.55 -19.60
N CYS A 258 -7.59 6.04 -18.48
CA CYS A 258 -8.51 7.21 -18.47
C CYS A 258 -8.18 8.29 -17.43
N SER A 259 -6.94 8.42 -16.94
CA SER A 259 -6.59 9.47 -15.97
C SER A 259 -5.22 10.09 -16.18
N ALA A 260 -5.20 11.43 -16.27
CA ALA A 260 -3.99 12.24 -16.29
C ALA A 260 -3.31 12.38 -14.91
N ALA A 261 -3.73 11.61 -13.89
CA ALA A 261 -3.13 11.61 -12.54
C ALA A 261 -1.61 11.51 -12.56
N GLY A 262 -1.09 10.57 -13.37
CA GLY A 262 0.34 10.32 -13.53
C GLY A 262 1.13 11.49 -14.11
N ALA A 263 0.48 12.52 -14.68
CA ALA A 263 1.14 13.74 -15.15
C ALA A 263 1.68 14.58 -13.98
N VAL A 264 0.95 14.64 -12.86
CA VAL A 264 1.28 15.48 -11.71
C VAL A 264 2.51 14.91 -10.99
N LYS A 265 3.53 15.74 -10.77
CA LYS A 265 4.60 15.44 -9.81
C LYS A 265 4.30 16.27 -8.56
N CYS A 266 3.96 15.65 -7.45
CA CYS A 266 3.87 16.36 -6.17
C CYS A 266 5.15 16.17 -5.36
N GLU A 267 5.75 17.27 -4.93
CA GLU A 267 6.95 17.23 -4.10
C GLU A 267 6.57 17.23 -2.62
N PRO A 268 6.99 16.22 -1.83
CA PRO A 268 6.74 16.20 -0.40
C PRO A 268 7.58 17.28 0.29
N LEU A 269 6.94 18.09 1.14
CA LEU A 269 7.62 19.10 1.95
C LEU A 269 8.35 18.45 3.13
N ALA A 270 9.36 19.15 3.68
CA ALA A 270 10.13 18.69 4.84
C ALA A 270 9.28 18.41 6.11
N ALA A 271 8.05 18.92 6.16
CA ALA A 271 7.04 18.61 7.17
C ALA A 271 6.21 17.35 6.86
N THR A 272 6.68 16.47 5.97
CA THR A 272 6.12 15.12 5.80
C THR A 272 6.76 14.18 6.81
N ASP A 273 5.95 13.42 7.54
CA ASP A 273 6.45 12.34 8.41
C ASP A 273 6.31 10.97 7.74
N MET A 274 5.55 10.87 6.63
CA MET A 274 5.11 9.57 6.05
C MET A 274 6.26 8.62 5.69
N PHE A 275 7.44 9.15 5.36
CA PHE A 275 8.64 8.38 5.01
C PHE A 275 9.66 8.23 6.15
N ALA A 276 9.41 8.82 7.32
CA ALA A 276 10.31 8.73 8.47
C ALA A 276 10.30 7.31 9.07
N GLN A 277 11.40 6.88 9.68
CA GLN A 277 11.46 5.57 10.32
C GLN A 277 10.68 5.55 11.65
N PRO A 278 10.07 4.41 12.03
CA PRO A 278 9.74 4.06 13.41
C PRO A 278 10.95 4.22 14.35
N THR A 279 10.70 4.53 15.61
CA THR A 279 11.76 4.72 16.60
C THR A 279 12.29 3.35 17.04
N TRP A 280 13.57 3.08 16.80
CA TRP A 280 14.23 1.90 17.37
C TRP A 280 14.40 2.05 18.88
N VAL A 281 14.08 0.98 19.61
CA VAL A 281 14.28 0.82 21.04
C VAL A 281 15.26 -0.33 21.22
N ALA A 282 16.47 -0.02 21.68
CA ALA A 282 17.53 -1.01 21.84
C ALA A 282 17.22 -2.02 22.97
N GLN A 283 17.80 -3.22 22.84
CA GLN A 283 17.77 -4.25 23.88
C GLN A 283 18.42 -3.73 25.16
N ALA A 284 17.74 -3.91 26.30
CA ALA A 284 18.15 -3.30 27.57
C ALA A 284 19.06 -4.20 28.43
N SER A 285 18.95 -5.52 28.32
CA SER A 285 19.83 -6.47 29.02
C SER A 285 19.93 -7.82 28.28
N THR A 286 20.70 -8.77 28.82
CA THR A 286 20.84 -10.13 28.27
C THR A 286 19.61 -11.02 28.46
N HIS A 287 18.64 -10.59 29.26
CA HIS A 287 17.39 -11.33 29.47
C HIS A 287 16.33 -10.78 28.50
N ASN A 288 15.58 -11.67 27.84
CA ASN A 288 14.72 -11.32 26.72
C ASN A 288 13.24 -11.27 27.14
N HIS A 289 12.78 -10.14 27.68
CA HIS A 289 11.36 -9.90 27.99
C HIS A 289 10.62 -9.30 26.78
N ASN A 290 9.44 -9.82 26.50
CA ASN A 290 8.62 -9.41 25.35
C ASN A 290 7.72 -8.18 25.63
N SER A 291 8.06 -7.33 26.61
CA SER A 291 7.19 -6.18 26.99
C SER A 291 7.95 -4.87 26.92
N HIS A 292 7.39 -3.90 26.20
CA HIS A 292 7.93 -2.56 26.09
C HIS A 292 8.00 -1.87 27.46
N GLY A 293 9.08 -1.13 27.71
CA GLY A 293 9.35 -0.44 28.97
C GLY A 293 9.94 -1.32 30.07
N ASN A 294 10.14 -2.63 29.83
CA ASN A 294 10.82 -3.51 30.78
C ASN A 294 12.35 -3.26 30.74
N GLY A 295 13.01 -3.24 31.90
CA GLY A 295 14.48 -3.11 32.00
C GLY A 295 15.25 -4.29 31.37
N ASN A 296 14.56 -5.38 31.05
CA ASN A 296 15.05 -6.53 30.30
C ASN A 296 14.30 -6.70 28.96
N GLN A 297 13.87 -5.62 28.30
CA GLN A 297 13.22 -5.72 26.98
C GLN A 297 14.20 -6.10 25.86
N ILE A 298 13.73 -6.87 24.88
CA ILE A 298 14.45 -7.08 23.61
C ILE A 298 14.41 -5.85 22.71
N GLY A 299 15.31 -5.79 21.72
CA GLY A 299 15.32 -4.76 20.70
C GLY A 299 14.06 -4.80 19.84
N HIS A 300 13.43 -3.65 19.60
CA HIS A 300 12.21 -3.54 18.80
C HIS A 300 11.95 -2.11 18.30
N TYR A 301 11.16 -1.97 17.24
CA TYR A 301 10.66 -0.66 16.81
C TYR A 301 9.36 -0.29 17.53
N THR A 302 9.24 0.97 17.95
CA THR A 302 7.97 1.62 18.31
C THR A 302 7.35 2.22 17.07
N LEU A 303 6.16 1.75 16.69
CA LEU A 303 5.52 2.07 15.41
C LEU A 303 4.61 3.28 15.50
N HIS A 304 4.41 3.96 14.37
CA HIS A 304 3.70 5.24 14.33
C HIS A 304 2.19 5.08 14.47
N SER A 305 1.55 5.89 15.31
CA SER A 305 0.10 5.90 15.54
C SER A 305 -0.70 6.55 14.40
N SER A 306 -0.10 7.52 13.73
CA SER A 306 -0.61 8.17 12.52
C SER A 306 0.56 8.61 11.63
N ARG A 307 0.26 9.02 10.40
CA ARG A 307 1.24 9.64 9.49
C ARG A 307 0.63 10.83 8.76
N THR A 308 1.49 11.76 8.37
CA THR A 308 1.15 13.00 7.65
C THR A 308 1.97 13.07 6.36
N LEU A 309 1.26 13.08 5.23
CA LEU A 309 1.83 13.50 3.94
C LEU A 309 1.57 14.99 3.75
N THR A 310 2.65 15.77 3.69
CA THR A 310 2.58 17.21 3.37
C THR A 310 3.21 17.42 1.99
N ILE A 311 2.46 17.98 1.03
CA ILE A 311 2.92 18.23 -0.35
C ILE A 311 2.95 19.72 -0.69
N SER A 312 3.87 20.09 -1.59
CA SER A 312 3.98 21.45 -2.11
C SER A 312 2.82 21.80 -3.05
N ALA A 313 2.03 22.81 -2.70
CA ALA A 313 0.99 23.36 -3.57
C ALA A 313 1.55 24.03 -4.84
N ARG A 314 2.86 24.29 -4.92
CA ARG A 314 3.54 24.86 -6.10
C ARG A 314 3.86 23.81 -7.17
N SER A 315 3.55 22.52 -6.95
CA SER A 315 3.89 21.43 -7.87
C SER A 315 2.93 21.28 -9.07
N THR A 316 2.07 22.27 -9.32
CA THR A 316 1.08 22.26 -10.41
C THR A 316 1.74 22.56 -11.75
N LEU A 317 2.05 21.49 -12.48
CA LEU A 317 2.03 21.34 -13.94
C LEU A 317 2.18 22.63 -14.78
N VAL A 318 3.32 22.78 -15.46
CA VAL A 318 3.55 23.84 -16.45
C VAL A 318 2.96 23.49 -17.82
N ASP A 319 2.96 22.19 -18.19
CA ASP A 319 2.72 21.73 -19.56
C ASP A 319 1.60 20.66 -19.66
N VAL A 320 0.36 21.01 -19.29
CA VAL A 320 -0.81 20.13 -19.48
C VAL A 320 -1.88 20.84 -20.33
N PRO A 321 -2.37 20.21 -21.42
CA PRO A 321 -3.39 20.81 -22.28
C PRO A 321 -4.69 21.17 -21.54
N ASP A 322 -5.34 22.26 -21.94
CA ASP A 322 -6.56 22.80 -21.31
C ASP A 322 -7.69 21.76 -21.13
N SER A 323 -7.81 20.82 -22.07
CA SER A 323 -8.78 19.71 -22.00
C SER A 323 -8.52 18.74 -20.84
N MET A 324 -7.26 18.60 -20.42
CA MET A 324 -6.82 17.79 -19.28
C MET A 324 -6.61 18.62 -18.01
N TYR A 325 -6.64 19.95 -18.11
CA TYR A 325 -6.48 20.88 -16.99
C TYR A 325 -7.52 20.63 -15.89
N PHE A 326 -8.78 20.34 -16.23
CA PHE A 326 -9.81 20.00 -15.24
C PHE A 326 -9.52 18.67 -14.52
N ALA A 327 -8.99 17.66 -15.22
CA ALA A 327 -8.54 16.42 -14.58
C ALA A 327 -7.35 16.67 -13.64
N ALA A 328 -6.45 17.60 -14.01
CA ALA A 328 -5.36 18.04 -13.14
C ALA A 328 -5.85 18.82 -11.90
N ILE A 329 -6.83 19.73 -12.05
CA ILE A 329 -7.43 20.47 -10.93
C ILE A 329 -8.12 19.52 -9.93
N THR A 330 -8.65 18.36 -10.37
CA THR A 330 -9.20 17.32 -9.48
C THR A 330 -8.25 16.95 -8.33
N TYR A 331 -6.94 17.10 -8.51
CA TYR A 331 -5.92 16.83 -7.48
C TYR A 331 -5.72 17.95 -6.45
N CYS A 332 -6.32 19.12 -6.67
CA CYS A 332 -6.23 20.29 -5.80
C CYS A 332 -7.53 20.62 -5.05
N PHE A 333 -8.62 19.86 -5.18
CA PHE A 333 -9.89 20.15 -4.47
C PHE A 333 -9.77 20.12 -2.94
N ASN A 334 -8.81 19.37 -2.39
CA ASN A 334 -8.56 19.32 -0.94
C ASN A 334 -7.73 20.52 -0.42
N CYS A 335 -7.66 21.62 -1.18
CA CYS A 335 -6.84 22.81 -0.88
C CYS A 335 -7.66 24.08 -0.55
N ARG A 336 -8.29 24.13 0.63
CA ARG A 336 -8.93 25.36 1.19
C ARG A 336 -7.93 26.53 1.31
N ILE A 337 -8.00 27.54 0.44
CA ILE A 337 -7.07 28.68 0.46
C ILE A 337 -7.41 29.62 1.63
N GLU A 338 -6.45 29.88 2.50
CA GLU A 338 -6.45 30.95 3.51
C GLU A 338 -5.03 31.52 3.64
N ASP A 339 -4.90 32.75 4.16
CA ASP A 339 -3.78 33.65 3.89
C ASP A 339 -2.46 33.35 4.65
N VAL A 340 -1.82 32.22 4.30
CA VAL A 340 -0.37 32.03 4.42
C VAL A 340 0.16 31.57 3.07
N GLN A 341 1.25 32.18 2.56
CA GLN A 341 1.66 32.11 1.16
C GLN A 341 2.28 30.75 0.71
N GLY A 342 1.47 29.69 0.69
CA GLY A 342 1.75 28.44 0.00
C GLY A 342 2.02 27.20 0.86
N VAL A 343 1.55 27.15 2.12
CA VAL A 343 1.74 26.01 3.05
C VAL A 343 0.41 25.55 3.65
N ARG A 344 0.29 24.25 3.98
CA ARG A 344 -0.93 23.58 4.47
C ARG A 344 -0.55 22.47 5.46
N ALA A 345 -1.38 22.21 6.47
CA ALA A 345 -1.23 21.07 7.38
C ALA A 345 -2.59 20.61 7.95
N GLY A 346 -2.73 19.31 8.25
CA GLY A 346 -3.94 18.70 8.81
C GLY A 346 -3.98 17.19 8.60
N GLN A 347 -4.91 16.47 9.25
CA GLN A 347 -5.12 15.04 8.95
C GLN A 347 -5.73 14.89 7.55
N PHE A 348 -5.09 14.08 6.71
CA PHE A 348 -5.40 13.91 5.28
C PHE A 348 -6.90 13.67 4.97
N TRP A 349 -7.59 12.89 5.81
CA TRP A 349 -9.01 12.53 5.65
C TRP A 349 -10.00 13.46 6.38
N ALA A 350 -9.52 14.50 7.06
CA ALA A 350 -10.35 15.41 7.88
C ALA A 350 -10.53 16.81 7.24
N ILE A 351 -9.91 17.07 6.10
CA ILE A 351 -9.96 18.38 5.42
C ILE A 351 -11.22 18.43 4.55
N ALA A 352 -12.28 19.06 5.07
CA ALA A 352 -13.50 19.33 4.31
C ALA A 352 -13.38 20.64 3.51
N PRO A 353 -13.97 20.74 2.30
CA PRO A 353 -14.05 21.98 1.54
C PRO A 353 -15.05 22.98 2.15
N ASP A 354 -14.77 24.27 1.98
CA ASP A 354 -15.59 25.36 2.51
C ASP A 354 -16.76 25.67 1.56
N LEU A 355 -17.86 24.92 1.71
CA LEU A 355 -18.99 24.89 0.75
C LEU A 355 -20.22 25.70 1.17
N ILE A 356 -20.17 26.43 2.29
CA ILE A 356 -21.35 27.14 2.81
C ILE A 356 -21.69 28.34 1.90
N GLY A 357 -22.62 28.12 0.95
CA GLY A 357 -23.27 29.16 0.15
C GLY A 357 -23.16 29.05 -1.37
N ARG A 358 -22.42 28.10 -1.94
CA ARG A 358 -22.26 27.98 -3.41
C ARG A 358 -23.12 26.85 -4.00
N GLN A 359 -24.20 27.21 -4.70
CA GLN A 359 -25.17 26.26 -5.28
C GLN A 359 -24.71 25.59 -6.59
N GLU A 360 -23.66 26.10 -7.23
CA GLU A 360 -23.22 25.69 -8.58
C GLU A 360 -22.17 24.56 -8.58
N ILE A 361 -21.77 24.05 -7.41
CA ILE A 361 -20.64 23.12 -7.28
C ILE A 361 -21.11 21.78 -6.70
N SER A 362 -20.95 20.70 -7.47
CA SER A 362 -21.04 19.33 -6.96
C SER A 362 -19.64 18.73 -6.79
N THR A 363 -19.36 18.15 -5.62
CA THR A 363 -18.01 17.65 -5.28
C THR A 363 -17.82 16.17 -5.60
N LEU A 364 -16.73 15.86 -6.32
CA LEU A 364 -16.17 14.51 -6.46
C LEU A 364 -14.85 14.42 -5.67
N PRO A 365 -14.65 13.47 -4.73
CA PRO A 365 -13.43 13.41 -3.91
C PRO A 365 -12.21 12.85 -4.66
N GLY A 366 -11.12 13.63 -4.75
CA GLY A 366 -9.75 13.15 -5.08
C GLY A 366 -8.97 12.73 -3.81
N VAL A 367 -7.75 12.17 -3.84
CA VAL A 367 -6.43 12.73 -4.24
C VAL A 367 -5.39 11.72 -3.63
N LEU A 368 -4.15 11.40 -4.06
CA LEU A 368 -3.27 11.56 -5.24
C LEU A 368 -2.37 10.28 -5.33
N THR A 369 -1.20 10.32 -5.99
CA THR A 369 -0.25 9.18 -6.12
C THR A 369 1.23 9.58 -5.93
N SER A 370 2.09 8.56 -5.70
CA SER A 370 3.55 8.64 -5.91
C SER A 370 4.07 7.29 -6.42
N ILE A 371 4.26 7.16 -7.73
CA ILE A 371 4.82 5.99 -8.40
C ILE A 371 5.89 6.47 -9.38
N VAL A 372 6.92 5.65 -9.61
CA VAL A 372 8.00 5.94 -10.57
C VAL A 372 7.44 5.96 -12.01
N ARG A 373 8.00 6.84 -12.84
CA ARG A 373 7.71 6.94 -14.28
C ARG A 373 8.94 6.52 -15.07
N ASP A 374 8.75 5.70 -16.09
CA ASP A 374 9.73 5.53 -17.16
C ASP A 374 9.30 6.37 -18.38
N TYR A 375 10.26 7.04 -19.02
CA TYR A 375 10.06 7.79 -20.26
C TYR A 375 10.75 7.03 -21.39
N HIS A 376 9.97 6.30 -22.20
CA HIS A 376 10.48 5.76 -23.46
C HIS A 376 10.41 6.84 -24.53
N ASN A 377 11.58 7.35 -24.94
CA ASN A 377 11.71 8.27 -26.07
C ASN A 377 12.75 7.74 -27.08
N GLU A 378 12.38 6.72 -27.85
CA GLU A 378 13.12 6.32 -29.05
C GLU A 378 12.81 7.26 -30.22
N THR A 379 13.25 8.52 -30.13
CA THR A 379 13.26 9.43 -31.28
C THR A 379 14.28 8.95 -32.32
N LYS A 380 13.87 8.00 -33.16
CA LYS A 380 14.44 7.82 -34.50
C LYS A 380 14.08 9.04 -35.34
N LEU A 381 14.95 10.05 -35.32
CA LEU A 381 14.90 11.15 -36.26
C LEU A 381 15.19 10.59 -37.66
N ASP A 382 14.21 10.66 -38.56
CA ASP A 382 14.36 10.21 -39.94
C ASP A 382 15.45 11.01 -40.66
N ALA A 383 16.56 10.34 -40.97
CA ALA A 383 17.70 10.90 -41.69
C ALA A 383 17.44 10.95 -43.20
N SER A 384 16.35 11.59 -43.62
CA SER A 384 15.86 11.64 -45.01
C SER A 384 15.40 13.03 -45.45
N ARG A 385 16.25 14.04 -45.21
CA ARG A 385 16.20 15.34 -45.90
C ARG A 385 17.56 15.76 -46.46
N ASN A 386 17.85 15.24 -47.65
CA ASN A 386 18.59 15.89 -48.75
C ASN A 386 18.17 15.19 -50.04
#